data_AF-A0A7S2SI88-F1
#
_entry.id   AF-A0A7S2SI88-F1
#
_cell.length_a   1.000
_cell.length_b   1.000
_cell.length_c   1.000
_cell.angle_alpha   90.00
_cell.angle_beta   90.00
_cell.angle_gamma   90.00
#
_symmetry.space_group_name_H-M   'P 1'
#
loop_
_entity.id
_entity.type
_entity.pdbx_description
1 polymer ?
#
loop_
_entity_poly.entity_id
_entity_poly.type
_entity_poly.pdbx_seq_one_letter_code
_entity_poly.pdbx_strand_id
1 'polypeptide(L)'
;TTRAIASSAARASSRAFHASTRSEARKFFVGGNWKCNGSVQQVNDLVSMINQSTLSTDTEVVVCPSPVYVQGVQEKLRGDISVGAQDCWVQGNGAFTGETSADMLADMGVGWVVIGHSERRGKGEPNEEVARKAKYALDKGLKVIACCGEPLESREAGTTNEFVFPQIKAYADVFTKEDWENVVVAYEPIWAIGTGLTATPEQAQNTHADIRKYIGEIAGADAAENTRILYGGSATAATAPSLSSNPDIDGFLVGGASLKPEFADIVNCQGGEKSLKPVNIGINGFGRIGRLVMRAAQNDPMVNIVAVNDPFIPVSYMEYMFQYDTVHGKYSGSVHQTDDSTLTIDGKPITVFGERDPSKIQWGSAGADYV
;
A
#
# COMPACT_ATOMS: atom_id res chain seq x y z
N THR A 1 -44.19 -62.72 1.61
CA THR A 1 -44.90 -61.66 0.88
C THR A 1 -45.10 -60.49 1.81
N THR A 2 -44.53 -59.36 1.41
CA THR A 2 -44.08 -58.24 2.24
C THR A 2 -45.18 -57.19 2.44
N ARG A 3 -45.27 -56.59 3.63
CA ARG A 3 -45.47 -55.14 3.83
C ARG A 3 -45.50 -54.80 5.33
N ALA A 4 -44.46 -54.12 5.79
CA ALA A 4 -44.51 -53.30 7.01
C ALA A 4 -43.94 -51.93 6.63
N ILE A 5 -44.71 -50.90 7.00
CA ILE A 5 -44.48 -49.49 6.71
C ILE A 5 -43.51 -48.96 7.77
N ALA A 6 -42.37 -48.41 7.35
CA ALA A 6 -41.42 -47.77 8.25
C ALA A 6 -41.56 -46.24 8.18
N SER A 7 -41.55 -45.62 9.36
CA SER A 7 -41.72 -44.20 9.60
C SER A 7 -40.52 -43.38 9.11
N SER A 8 -40.80 -42.19 8.57
CA SER A 8 -39.81 -41.19 8.19
C SER A 8 -39.45 -40.32 9.40
N ALA A 9 -38.26 -40.52 9.97
CA ALA A 9 -37.61 -39.55 10.84
C ALA A 9 -36.67 -38.69 9.98
N ALA A 10 -36.94 -37.38 9.93
CA ALA A 10 -36.14 -36.40 9.22
C ALA A 10 -34.75 -36.28 9.88
N ARG A 11 -33.69 -36.61 9.14
CA ARG A 11 -32.31 -36.24 9.48
C ARG A 11 -32.00 -34.91 8.80
N ALA A 12 -31.81 -33.86 9.61
CA ALA A 12 -31.14 -32.65 9.16
C ALA A 12 -29.70 -33.02 8.77
N SER A 13 -29.37 -32.83 7.50
CA SER A 13 -28.03 -33.02 6.96
C SER A 13 -27.18 -31.80 7.29
N SER A 14 -26.16 -31.97 8.13
CA SER A 14 -25.04 -31.05 8.23
C SER A 14 -24.28 -31.08 6.91
N ARG A 15 -24.32 -29.99 6.15
CA ARG A 15 -23.41 -29.81 5.00
C ARG A 15 -22.03 -29.51 5.55
N ALA A 16 -21.09 -30.42 5.30
CA ALA A 16 -19.68 -30.20 5.54
C ALA A 16 -19.19 -29.06 4.63
N PHE A 17 -18.59 -28.03 5.22
CA PHE A 17 -17.90 -26.96 4.52
C PHE A 17 -16.72 -27.57 3.75
N HIS A 18 -16.86 -27.75 2.45
CA HIS A 18 -15.74 -28.07 1.56
C HIS A 18 -15.03 -26.78 1.17
N ALA A 19 -13.69 -26.84 1.21
CA ALA A 19 -12.79 -25.77 0.81
C ALA A 19 -13.18 -25.25 -0.60
N SER A 20 -13.49 -23.97 -0.68
CA SER A 20 -13.92 -23.30 -1.90
C SER A 20 -12.74 -23.17 -2.86
N THR A 21 -12.90 -23.64 -4.09
CA THR A 21 -12.15 -23.13 -5.23
C THR A 21 -12.35 -21.61 -5.30
N ARG A 22 -11.29 -20.83 -5.57
CA ARG A 22 -11.35 -19.36 -5.72
C ARG A 22 -12.56 -18.99 -6.58
N SER A 23 -13.57 -18.33 -6.02
CA SER A 23 -14.67 -17.85 -6.85
C SER A 23 -14.12 -16.68 -7.67
N GLU A 24 -14.41 -16.65 -8.97
CA GLU A 24 -14.12 -15.49 -9.83
C GLU A 24 -14.84 -14.21 -9.39
N ALA A 25 -15.58 -14.23 -8.26
CA ALA A 25 -16.46 -13.17 -7.81
C ALA A 25 -15.78 -12.08 -6.96
N ARG A 26 -14.65 -12.36 -6.29
CA ARG A 26 -13.98 -11.38 -5.41
C ARG A 26 -12.88 -10.64 -6.16
N LYS A 27 -13.15 -9.36 -6.49
CA LYS A 27 -12.16 -8.46 -7.09
C LYS A 27 -10.94 -8.33 -6.18
N PHE A 28 -9.74 -8.49 -6.75
CA PHE A 28 -8.49 -8.35 -6.01
C PHE A 28 -8.35 -6.94 -5.44
N PHE A 29 -7.80 -6.81 -4.23
CA PHE A 29 -7.71 -5.52 -3.54
C PHE A 29 -6.29 -5.26 -3.02
N VAL A 30 -5.74 -4.08 -3.29
CA VAL A 30 -4.43 -3.69 -2.75
C VAL A 30 -4.53 -2.32 -2.08
N GLY A 31 -4.39 -2.32 -0.75
CA GLY A 31 -4.31 -1.13 0.09
C GLY A 31 -2.85 -0.79 0.39
N GLY A 32 -2.41 0.46 0.16
CA GLY A 32 -1.12 0.98 0.59
C GLY A 32 -1.26 1.79 1.87
N ASN A 33 -0.89 1.23 3.03
CA ASN A 33 -0.88 1.95 4.30
C ASN A 33 0.47 2.66 4.50
N TRP A 34 0.49 3.98 4.31
CA TRP A 34 1.71 4.78 4.39
C TRP A 34 2.17 5.01 5.84
N LYS A 35 1.33 4.69 6.82
CA LYS A 35 1.57 4.90 8.26
C LYS A 35 2.01 6.35 8.55
N CYS A 36 2.83 6.54 9.58
CA CYS A 36 3.39 7.83 9.96
C CYS A 36 4.67 8.16 9.16
N ASN A 37 4.59 8.20 7.82
CA ASN A 37 5.71 8.53 6.93
C ASN A 37 5.40 9.69 6.00
N GLY A 38 6.47 10.34 5.53
CA GLY A 38 6.42 11.35 4.47
C GLY A 38 6.54 12.79 4.95
N SER A 39 7.17 13.61 4.12
CA SER A 39 7.02 15.07 4.05
C SER A 39 6.05 15.44 2.92
N VAL A 40 5.64 16.72 2.83
CA VAL A 40 4.82 17.21 1.70
C VAL A 40 5.45 16.86 0.35
N GLN A 41 6.78 17.01 0.21
CA GLN A 41 7.48 16.66 -1.02
C GLN A 41 7.42 15.16 -1.29
N GLN A 42 7.77 14.32 -0.30
CA GLN A 42 7.76 12.87 -0.46
C GLN A 42 6.36 12.34 -0.81
N VAL A 43 5.31 12.91 -0.22
CA VAL A 43 3.91 12.58 -0.54
C VAL A 43 3.57 12.96 -1.98
N ASN A 44 3.98 14.14 -2.44
CA ASN A 44 3.78 14.55 -3.84
C ASN A 44 4.55 13.63 -4.80
N ASP A 45 5.75 13.21 -4.44
CA ASP A 45 6.56 12.27 -5.23
C ASP A 45 5.87 10.90 -5.31
N LEU A 46 5.34 10.38 -4.20
CA LEU A 46 4.57 9.14 -4.18
C LEU A 46 3.32 9.22 -5.07
N VAL A 47 2.54 10.30 -4.96
CA VAL A 47 1.35 10.51 -5.80
C VAL A 47 1.74 10.59 -7.27
N SER A 48 2.83 11.30 -7.58
CA SER A 48 3.31 11.45 -8.96
C SER A 48 3.77 10.11 -9.54
N MET A 49 4.51 9.31 -8.77
CA MET A 49 4.91 7.95 -9.16
C MET A 49 3.70 7.04 -9.40
N ILE A 50 2.71 7.05 -8.51
CA ILE A 50 1.48 6.27 -8.68
C ILE A 50 0.70 6.73 -9.90
N ASN A 51 0.56 8.04 -10.12
CA ASN A 51 -0.14 8.60 -11.27
C ASN A 51 0.50 8.21 -12.61
N GLN A 52 1.82 8.12 -12.65
CA GLN A 52 2.58 7.69 -13.82
C GLN A 52 2.57 6.16 -14.02
N SER A 53 2.23 5.38 -13.00
CA SER A 53 2.27 3.91 -13.06
C SER A 53 1.13 3.32 -13.89
N THR A 54 1.45 2.24 -14.61
CA THR A 54 0.43 1.36 -15.21
C THR A 54 -0.03 0.36 -14.16
N LEU A 55 -1.31 0.43 -13.79
CA LEU A 55 -1.93 -0.46 -12.81
C LEU A 55 -3.03 -1.30 -13.47
N SER A 56 -3.17 -2.54 -13.03
CA SER A 56 -4.20 -3.45 -13.50
C SER A 56 -5.59 -2.95 -13.14
N THR A 57 -6.52 -3.01 -14.09
CA THR A 57 -7.93 -2.61 -13.88
C THR A 57 -8.73 -3.63 -13.07
N ASP A 58 -8.20 -4.86 -12.98
CA ASP A 58 -8.81 -5.98 -12.26
C ASP A 58 -8.53 -5.93 -10.74
N THR A 59 -7.65 -5.01 -10.31
CA THR A 59 -7.34 -4.74 -8.91
C THR A 59 -8.04 -3.45 -8.45
N GLU A 60 -8.73 -3.48 -7.31
CA GLU A 60 -9.14 -2.28 -6.60
C GLU A 60 -7.95 -1.76 -5.77
N VAL A 61 -7.59 -0.48 -5.96
CA VAL A 61 -6.42 0.12 -5.33
C VAL A 61 -6.86 1.22 -4.37
N VAL A 62 -6.31 1.18 -3.17
CA VAL A 62 -6.53 2.20 -2.13
C VAL A 62 -5.20 2.65 -1.56
N VAL A 63 -4.99 3.96 -1.35
CA VAL A 63 -3.84 4.47 -0.60
C VAL A 63 -4.30 5.19 0.65
N CYS A 64 -3.64 4.92 1.78
CA CYS A 64 -3.99 5.44 3.08
C CYS A 64 -2.85 6.32 3.62
N PRO A 65 -2.77 7.61 3.23
CA PRO A 65 -1.80 8.56 3.77
C PRO A 65 -2.07 8.92 5.24
N SER A 66 -1.08 9.53 5.90
CA SER A 66 -1.27 10.16 7.21
C SER A 66 -2.39 11.23 7.12
N PRO A 67 -3.22 11.43 8.17
CA PRO A 67 -4.35 12.37 8.16
C PRO A 67 -3.98 13.78 7.68
N VAL A 68 -2.78 14.26 8.00
CA VAL A 68 -2.29 15.59 7.59
C VAL A 68 -2.05 15.74 6.07
N TYR A 69 -2.07 14.65 5.32
CA TYR A 69 -1.83 14.62 3.88
C TYR A 69 -3.04 14.13 3.06
N VAL A 70 -4.11 13.64 3.70
CA VAL A 70 -5.27 13.01 3.01
C VAL A 70 -5.86 13.94 1.96
N GLN A 71 -6.12 15.21 2.28
CA GLN A 71 -6.74 16.15 1.33
C GLN A 71 -5.85 16.37 0.09
N GLY A 72 -4.55 16.63 0.32
CA GLY A 72 -3.61 16.88 -0.77
C GLY A 72 -3.41 15.67 -1.67
N VAL A 73 -3.53 14.45 -1.13
CA VAL A 73 -3.53 13.22 -1.92
C VAL A 73 -4.84 13.08 -2.70
N GLN A 74 -6.00 13.29 -2.06
CA GLN A 74 -7.31 13.23 -2.70
C GLN A 74 -7.43 14.17 -3.92
N GLU A 75 -6.87 15.38 -3.83
CA GLU A 75 -6.92 16.37 -4.91
C GLU A 75 -6.02 16.03 -6.11
N LYS A 76 -4.94 15.26 -5.89
CA LYS A 76 -3.88 15.04 -6.89
C LYS A 76 -3.84 13.62 -7.45
N LEU A 77 -4.38 12.65 -6.73
CA LEU A 77 -4.38 11.26 -7.14
C LEU A 77 -5.40 11.03 -8.27
N ARG A 78 -5.03 10.20 -9.24
CA ARG A 78 -5.93 9.76 -10.31
C ARG A 78 -7.19 9.07 -9.77
N GLY A 79 -8.32 9.29 -10.45
CA GLY A 79 -9.66 8.92 -9.92
C GLY A 79 -10.03 7.44 -9.94
N ASP A 80 -9.22 6.57 -10.56
CA ASP A 80 -9.37 5.11 -10.51
C ASP A 80 -8.75 4.47 -9.25
N ILE A 81 -8.06 5.27 -8.42
CA ILE A 81 -7.51 4.86 -7.13
C ILE A 81 -8.26 5.60 -6.03
N SER A 82 -8.72 4.88 -5.01
CA SER A 82 -9.38 5.52 -3.87
C SER A 82 -8.37 5.98 -2.82
N VAL A 83 -8.67 7.08 -2.15
CA VAL A 83 -7.94 7.48 -0.93
C VAL A 83 -8.69 6.94 0.29
N GLY A 84 -7.93 6.43 1.25
CA GLY A 84 -8.41 6.00 2.55
C GLY A 84 -7.76 6.77 3.70
N ALA A 85 -8.38 6.74 4.87
CA ALA A 85 -7.78 7.21 6.13
C ALA A 85 -7.15 6.04 6.91
N GLN A 86 -6.23 6.36 7.83
CA GLN A 86 -5.54 5.36 8.67
C GLN A 86 -6.25 5.04 10.00
N ASP A 87 -7.22 5.86 10.39
CA ASP A 87 -8.09 5.68 11.55
C ASP A 87 -9.25 6.69 11.49
N CYS A 88 -10.30 6.49 12.29
CA CYS A 88 -11.25 7.53 12.63
C CYS A 88 -11.73 7.41 14.08
N TRP A 89 -12.32 8.48 14.58
CA TRP A 89 -12.94 8.51 15.90
C TRP A 89 -14.19 7.63 15.99
N VAL A 90 -14.60 7.32 17.22
CA VAL A 90 -15.77 6.47 17.51
C VAL A 90 -17.11 7.17 17.26
N GLN A 91 -17.11 8.49 17.08
CA GLN A 91 -18.32 9.30 16.96
C GLN A 91 -18.07 10.60 16.19
N GLY A 92 -19.14 11.38 16.01
CA GLY A 92 -19.12 12.61 15.23
C GLY A 92 -18.44 13.78 15.90
N ASN A 93 -18.56 14.93 15.24
CA ASN A 93 -17.95 16.19 15.64
C ASN A 93 -18.28 16.56 17.09
N GLY A 94 -17.28 17.02 17.83
CA GLY A 94 -17.41 17.37 19.25
C GLY A 94 -16.09 17.78 19.88
N ALA A 95 -16.05 17.82 21.21
CA ALA A 95 -14.88 18.22 21.99
C ALA A 95 -13.85 17.08 22.14
N PHE A 96 -13.27 16.64 21.02
CA PHE A 96 -12.29 15.55 20.94
C PHE A 96 -11.00 16.03 20.27
N THR A 97 -10.24 16.88 20.97
CA THR A 97 -9.04 17.51 20.43
C THR A 97 -8.04 16.46 19.91
N GLY A 98 -7.70 16.55 18.62
CA GLY A 98 -6.74 15.67 17.95
C GLY A 98 -7.38 14.50 17.19
N GLU A 99 -8.68 14.26 17.37
CA GLU A 99 -9.40 13.18 16.70
C GLU A 99 -9.93 13.60 15.31
N THR A 100 -10.04 12.63 14.41
CA THR A 100 -10.61 12.81 13.06
C THR A 100 -11.92 12.01 12.97
N SER A 101 -13.05 12.68 12.75
CA SER A 101 -14.35 11.99 12.64
C SER A 101 -14.57 11.40 11.25
N ALA A 102 -15.41 10.36 11.16
CA ALA A 102 -15.84 9.81 9.88
C ALA A 102 -16.61 10.84 9.02
N ASP A 103 -17.31 11.79 9.65
CA ASP A 103 -17.99 12.90 8.95
C ASP A 103 -16.99 13.79 8.19
N MET A 104 -15.85 14.13 8.82
CA MET A 104 -14.79 14.92 8.17
C MET A 104 -14.22 14.19 6.96
N LEU A 105 -13.98 12.88 7.09
CA LEU A 105 -13.45 12.07 5.99
C LEU A 105 -14.44 11.95 4.82
N ALA A 106 -15.72 11.73 5.13
CA ALA A 106 -16.77 11.65 4.12
C ALA A 106 -16.95 12.98 3.37
N ASP A 107 -16.90 14.12 4.08
CA ASP A 107 -16.94 15.46 3.48
C ASP A 107 -15.78 15.70 2.50
N MET A 108 -14.59 15.16 2.82
CA MET A 108 -13.43 15.20 1.93
C MET A 108 -13.51 14.25 0.72
N GLY A 109 -14.56 13.42 0.63
CA GLY A 109 -14.71 12.41 -0.43
C GLY A 109 -13.79 11.19 -0.27
N VAL A 110 -13.27 10.95 0.94
CA VAL A 110 -12.50 9.74 1.26
C VAL A 110 -13.42 8.54 1.21
N GLY A 111 -13.00 7.45 0.54
CA GLY A 111 -13.85 6.28 0.32
C GLY A 111 -13.65 5.15 1.34
N TRP A 112 -12.49 5.09 1.97
CA TRP A 112 -12.07 3.97 2.82
C TRP A 112 -11.46 4.44 4.15
N VAL A 113 -11.50 3.60 5.18
CA VAL A 113 -10.74 3.81 6.42
C VAL A 113 -10.20 2.49 6.97
N VAL A 114 -8.93 2.50 7.37
CA VAL A 114 -8.30 1.41 8.11
C VAL A 114 -8.72 1.51 9.57
N ILE A 115 -9.27 0.43 10.13
CA ILE A 115 -9.74 0.38 11.52
C ILE A 115 -9.15 -0.85 12.22
N GLY A 116 -8.66 -0.65 13.43
CA GLY A 116 -8.13 -1.73 14.26
C GLY A 116 -6.78 -2.26 13.81
N HIS A 117 -5.98 -1.47 13.09
CA HIS A 117 -4.62 -1.85 12.72
C HIS A 117 -3.83 -2.26 13.97
N SER A 118 -3.03 -3.31 13.88
CA SER A 118 -2.24 -3.88 14.99
C SER A 118 -1.44 -2.84 15.79
N GLU A 119 -0.85 -1.83 15.14
CA GLU A 119 -0.15 -0.72 15.81
C GLU A 119 -1.04 0.13 16.72
N ARG A 120 -2.34 0.24 16.42
CA ARG A 120 -3.31 0.94 17.28
C ARG A 120 -3.81 0.05 18.39
N ARG A 121 -4.09 -1.22 18.11
CA ARG A 121 -4.41 -2.23 19.14
C ARG A 121 -3.28 -2.38 20.16
N GLY A 122 -2.03 -2.34 19.70
CA GLY A 122 -0.83 -2.33 20.54
C GLY A 122 -0.69 -1.07 21.42
N LYS A 123 -1.39 0.02 21.09
CA LYS A 123 -1.53 1.22 21.93
C LYS A 123 -2.72 1.15 22.90
N GLY A 124 -3.45 0.03 22.91
CA GLY A 124 -4.51 -0.24 23.88
C GLY A 124 -5.93 -0.06 23.35
N GLU A 125 -6.16 -0.01 22.03
CA GLU A 125 -7.53 0.01 21.50
C GLU A 125 -8.22 -1.35 21.68
N PRO A 126 -9.29 -1.44 22.50
CA PRO A 126 -10.00 -2.68 22.74
C PRO A 126 -10.93 -3.02 21.56
N ASN A 127 -11.28 -4.30 21.44
CA ASN A 127 -12.10 -4.83 20.35
C ASN A 127 -13.43 -4.09 20.20
N GLU A 128 -14.10 -3.77 21.31
CA GLU A 128 -15.40 -3.10 21.34
C GLU A 128 -15.30 -1.66 20.85
N GLU A 129 -14.20 -0.96 21.13
CA GLU A 129 -13.99 0.39 20.63
C GLU A 129 -13.71 0.38 19.14
N VAL A 130 -12.82 -0.51 18.70
CA VAL A 130 -12.47 -0.69 17.29
C VAL A 130 -13.72 -1.03 16.46
N ALA A 131 -14.57 -1.93 16.96
CA ALA A 131 -15.84 -2.27 16.32
C ALA A 131 -16.78 -1.06 16.19
N ARG A 132 -16.91 -0.24 17.26
CA ARG A 132 -17.71 0.99 17.21
C ARG A 132 -17.17 1.99 16.19
N LYS A 133 -15.85 2.17 16.07
CA LYS A 133 -15.24 3.02 15.03
C LYS A 133 -15.62 2.53 13.63
N ALA A 134 -15.46 1.23 13.38
CA ALA A 134 -15.80 0.63 12.08
C ALA A 134 -17.28 0.82 11.74
N LYS A 135 -18.17 0.55 12.70
CA LYS A 135 -19.61 0.75 12.49
C LYS A 135 -19.96 2.21 12.22
N TYR A 136 -19.35 3.13 12.97
CA TYR A 136 -19.55 4.56 12.78
C TYR A 136 -19.09 5.03 11.40
N ALA A 137 -17.94 4.53 10.92
CA ALA A 137 -17.44 4.82 9.57
C ALA A 137 -18.43 4.36 8.48
N LEU A 138 -18.95 3.14 8.60
CA LEU A 138 -19.97 2.58 7.70
C LEU A 138 -21.25 3.43 7.71
N ASP A 139 -21.72 3.83 8.88
CA ASP A 139 -22.91 4.70 9.03
C ASP A 139 -22.74 6.08 8.39
N LYS A 140 -21.50 6.50 8.13
CA LYS A 140 -21.17 7.75 7.42
C LYS A 140 -20.81 7.55 5.96
N GLY A 141 -21.00 6.35 5.44
CA GLY A 141 -20.80 6.02 4.02
C GLY A 141 -19.35 5.74 3.64
N LEU A 142 -18.45 5.61 4.62
CA LEU A 142 -17.10 5.10 4.37
C LEU A 142 -17.13 3.57 4.29
N LYS A 143 -16.22 3.00 3.49
CA LYS A 143 -15.92 1.57 3.53
C LYS A 143 -14.79 1.29 4.52
N VAL A 144 -14.73 0.08 5.07
CA VAL A 144 -13.81 -0.26 6.16
C VAL A 144 -12.82 -1.35 5.76
N ILE A 145 -11.54 -1.09 6.01
CA ILE A 145 -10.48 -2.11 6.06
C ILE A 145 -10.34 -2.52 7.53
N ALA A 146 -11.00 -3.61 7.92
CA ALA A 146 -11.09 -4.11 9.28
C ALA A 146 -9.89 -5.02 9.59
N CYS A 147 -8.94 -4.53 10.38
CA CYS A 147 -7.73 -5.29 10.70
C CYS A 147 -7.94 -6.24 11.88
N CYS A 148 -7.33 -7.42 11.78
CA CYS A 148 -7.20 -8.41 12.83
C CYS A 148 -5.86 -9.15 12.74
N GLY A 149 -5.39 -9.77 13.82
CA GLY A 149 -4.09 -10.43 13.81
C GLY A 149 -3.61 -10.87 15.18
N GLU A 150 -2.64 -11.79 15.21
CA GLU A 150 -2.06 -12.34 16.43
C GLU A 150 -0.56 -12.05 16.58
N PRO A 151 -0.06 -11.94 17.84
CA PRO A 151 1.37 -11.80 18.11
C PRO A 151 2.11 -13.16 17.95
N LEU A 152 3.45 -13.12 17.93
CA LEU A 152 4.27 -14.32 17.69
C LEU A 152 3.97 -15.43 18.72
N GLU A 153 3.75 -15.05 19.97
CA GLU A 153 3.50 -15.97 21.08
C GLU A 153 2.23 -16.80 20.86
N SER A 154 1.17 -16.19 20.33
CA SER A 154 -0.07 -16.91 19.98
C SER A 154 0.16 -17.86 18.81
N ARG A 155 1.00 -17.48 17.84
CA ARG A 155 1.35 -18.35 16.71
C ARG A 155 2.13 -19.57 17.16
N GLU A 156 3.16 -19.38 17.98
CA GLU A 156 4.00 -20.45 18.51
C GLU A 156 3.23 -21.39 19.45
N ALA A 157 2.27 -20.86 20.19
CA ALA A 157 1.39 -21.64 21.06
C ALA A 157 0.26 -22.40 20.31
N GLY A 158 0.08 -22.15 19.01
CA GLY A 158 -1.02 -22.74 18.23
C GLY A 158 -2.40 -22.15 18.56
N THR A 159 -2.45 -20.97 19.17
CA THR A 159 -3.67 -20.28 19.62
C THR A 159 -4.06 -19.09 18.72
N THR A 160 -3.55 -19.03 17.48
CA THR A 160 -3.87 -17.97 16.50
C THR A 160 -5.38 -17.68 16.43
N ASN A 161 -6.21 -18.71 16.25
CA ASN A 161 -7.65 -18.50 16.11
C ASN A 161 -8.33 -18.05 17.41
N GLU A 162 -7.84 -18.49 18.56
CA GLU A 162 -8.33 -18.03 19.88
C GLU A 162 -8.07 -16.53 20.08
N PHE A 163 -7.01 -15.99 19.47
CA PHE A 163 -6.69 -14.57 19.50
C PHE A 163 -7.43 -13.76 18.43
N VAL A 164 -7.52 -14.28 17.21
CA VAL A 164 -8.07 -13.56 16.04
C VAL A 164 -9.60 -13.56 16.02
N PHE A 165 -10.26 -14.68 16.35
CA PHE A 165 -11.72 -14.79 16.25
C PHE A 165 -12.48 -13.79 17.13
N PRO A 166 -12.09 -13.52 18.39
CA PRO A 166 -12.74 -12.47 19.18
C PRO A 166 -12.68 -11.07 18.54
N GLN A 167 -11.62 -10.76 17.79
CA GLN A 167 -11.49 -9.48 17.09
C GLN A 167 -12.49 -9.38 15.93
N ILE A 168 -12.63 -10.46 15.15
CA ILE A 168 -13.61 -10.55 14.05
C ILE A 168 -15.03 -10.53 14.61
N LYS A 169 -15.26 -11.25 15.70
CA LYS A 169 -16.56 -11.31 16.35
C LYS A 169 -17.03 -9.93 16.81
N ALA A 170 -16.14 -9.11 17.36
CA ALA A 170 -16.50 -7.77 17.79
C ALA A 170 -17.02 -6.89 16.63
N TYR A 171 -16.43 -7.00 15.44
CA TYR A 171 -16.98 -6.36 14.23
C TYR A 171 -18.35 -6.94 13.86
N ALA A 172 -18.46 -8.27 13.82
CA ALA A 172 -19.71 -8.95 13.46
C ALA A 172 -20.87 -8.63 14.42
N ASP A 173 -20.58 -8.39 15.70
CA ASP A 173 -21.58 -8.06 16.73
C ASP A 173 -22.24 -6.68 16.52
N VAL A 174 -21.60 -5.78 15.77
CA VAL A 174 -22.12 -4.43 15.48
C VAL A 174 -22.52 -4.23 14.03
N PHE A 175 -22.06 -5.08 13.11
CA PHE A 175 -22.40 -5.00 11.69
C PHE A 175 -23.77 -5.61 11.40
N THR A 176 -24.49 -4.96 10.50
CA THR A 176 -25.66 -5.54 9.81
C THR A 176 -25.19 -6.49 8.70
N LYS A 177 -26.14 -7.20 8.06
CA LYS A 177 -25.80 -8.07 6.93
C LYS A 177 -25.25 -7.25 5.75
N GLU A 178 -25.85 -6.08 5.52
CA GLU A 178 -25.55 -5.16 4.44
C GLU A 178 -24.19 -4.47 4.63
N ASP A 179 -23.79 -4.24 5.89
CA ASP A 179 -22.49 -3.63 6.20
C ASP A 179 -21.30 -4.43 5.61
N TRP A 180 -21.40 -5.77 5.56
CA TRP A 180 -20.35 -6.64 5.04
C TRP A 180 -20.02 -6.39 3.55
N GLU A 181 -20.93 -5.80 2.77
CA GLU A 181 -20.67 -5.42 1.38
C GLU A 181 -19.63 -4.30 1.27
N ASN A 182 -19.44 -3.52 2.34
CA ASN A 182 -18.55 -2.37 2.41
C ASN A 182 -17.34 -2.62 3.32
N VAL A 183 -17.06 -3.88 3.66
CA VAL A 183 -15.95 -4.29 4.53
C VAL A 183 -14.99 -5.20 3.78
N VAL A 184 -13.70 -4.98 4.01
CA VAL A 184 -12.64 -5.97 3.76
C VAL A 184 -11.93 -6.26 5.07
N VAL A 185 -11.52 -7.51 5.27
CA VAL A 185 -10.77 -7.91 6.47
C VAL A 185 -9.29 -7.96 6.12
N ALA A 186 -8.44 -7.27 6.87
CA ALA A 186 -6.98 -7.39 6.71
C ALA A 186 -6.41 -8.27 7.83
N TYR A 187 -5.99 -9.49 7.49
CA TYR A 187 -5.29 -10.37 8.42
C TYR A 187 -3.81 -10.00 8.49
N GLU A 188 -3.39 -9.53 9.65
CA GLU A 188 -2.07 -9.01 9.97
C GLU A 188 -1.35 -9.98 10.92
N PRO A 189 -0.57 -10.97 10.45
CA PRO A 189 0.32 -11.71 11.34
C PRO A 189 1.32 -10.71 11.95
N ILE A 190 1.10 -10.27 13.19
CA ILE A 190 1.78 -9.11 13.80
C ILE A 190 3.29 -9.32 13.82
N TRP A 191 3.69 -10.58 14.01
CA TRP A 191 5.07 -11.04 13.98
C TRP A 191 5.78 -10.91 12.62
N ALA A 192 5.04 -10.70 11.52
CA ALA A 192 5.56 -10.48 10.17
C ALA A 192 5.54 -9.00 9.75
N ILE A 193 5.12 -8.07 10.62
CA ILE A 193 5.04 -6.64 10.28
C ILE A 193 6.36 -5.94 10.64
N GLY A 194 7.13 -5.53 9.63
CA GLY A 194 8.36 -4.75 9.85
C GLY A 194 9.52 -5.52 10.50
N THR A 195 9.39 -6.83 10.68
CA THR A 195 10.40 -7.70 11.28
C THR A 195 11.33 -8.35 10.26
N GLY A 196 10.98 -8.29 8.96
CA GLY A 196 11.64 -9.03 7.89
C GLY A 196 11.25 -10.51 7.84
N LEU A 197 10.50 -11.01 8.82
CA LEU A 197 9.86 -12.32 8.76
C LEU A 197 8.63 -12.22 7.85
N THR A 198 8.44 -13.20 6.98
CA THR A 198 7.27 -13.29 6.11
C THR A 198 6.58 -14.61 6.35
N ALA A 199 5.25 -14.58 6.55
CA ALA A 199 4.47 -15.81 6.63
C ALA A 199 4.59 -16.58 5.31
N THR A 200 4.76 -17.89 5.37
CA THR A 200 4.74 -18.67 4.14
C THR A 200 3.35 -18.60 3.50
N PRO A 201 3.22 -18.78 2.17
CA PRO A 201 1.92 -18.77 1.51
C PRO A 201 0.91 -19.73 2.14
N GLU A 202 1.36 -20.93 2.55
CA GLU A 202 0.54 -21.91 3.25
C GLU A 202 0.06 -21.42 4.62
N GLN A 203 0.96 -20.79 5.41
CA GLN A 203 0.59 -20.24 6.72
C GLN A 203 -0.46 -19.14 6.58
N ALA A 204 -0.27 -18.22 5.62
CA ALA A 204 -1.23 -17.16 5.33
C ALA A 204 -2.57 -17.75 4.86
N GLN A 205 -2.56 -18.67 3.91
CA GLN A 205 -3.76 -19.32 3.37
C GLN A 205 -4.56 -20.05 4.44
N ASN A 206 -3.92 -20.82 5.31
CA ASN A 206 -4.61 -21.56 6.37
C ASN A 206 -5.38 -20.61 7.30
N THR A 207 -4.76 -19.51 7.74
CA THR A 207 -5.44 -18.54 8.59
C THR A 207 -6.54 -17.78 7.83
N HIS A 208 -6.35 -17.44 6.55
CA HIS A 208 -7.41 -16.81 5.74
C HIS A 208 -8.63 -17.73 5.58
N ALA A 209 -8.41 -19.03 5.32
CA ALA A 209 -9.48 -20.01 5.21
C ALA A 209 -10.26 -20.16 6.53
N ASP A 210 -9.55 -20.19 7.66
CA ASP A 210 -10.17 -20.22 9.00
C ASP A 210 -10.98 -18.96 9.30
N ILE A 211 -10.45 -17.77 8.97
CA ILE A 211 -11.18 -16.50 9.08
C ILE A 211 -12.45 -16.52 8.23
N ARG A 212 -12.36 -16.94 6.96
CA ARG A 212 -13.52 -17.01 6.06
C ARG A 212 -14.58 -17.95 6.60
N LYS A 213 -14.18 -19.14 7.04
CA LYS A 213 -15.08 -20.11 7.66
C LYS A 213 -15.77 -19.51 8.88
N TYR A 214 -15.01 -18.84 9.75
CA TYR A 214 -15.55 -18.22 10.95
C TYR A 214 -16.53 -17.09 10.65
N ILE A 215 -16.25 -16.23 9.66
CA ILE A 215 -17.21 -15.24 9.15
C ILE A 215 -18.50 -15.95 8.70
N GLY A 216 -18.41 -17.09 8.04
CA GLY A 216 -19.57 -17.88 7.61
C GLY A 216 -20.42 -18.41 8.76
N GLU A 217 -19.77 -18.79 9.86
CA GLU A 217 -20.44 -19.28 11.08
C GLU A 217 -21.18 -18.16 11.82
N ILE A 218 -20.62 -16.94 11.88
CA ILE A 218 -21.16 -15.86 12.71
C ILE A 218 -21.98 -14.81 11.93
N ALA A 219 -21.69 -14.60 10.65
CA ALA A 219 -22.33 -13.59 9.79
C ALA A 219 -23.06 -14.20 8.58
N GLY A 220 -22.94 -15.51 8.37
CA GLY A 220 -23.66 -16.25 7.32
C GLY A 220 -22.85 -16.46 6.04
N ALA A 221 -23.34 -17.37 5.20
CA ALA A 221 -22.65 -17.82 4.00
C ALA A 221 -22.35 -16.68 3.00
N ASP A 222 -23.31 -15.78 2.78
CA ASP A 222 -23.14 -14.66 1.85
C ASP A 222 -21.98 -13.74 2.28
N ALA A 223 -21.84 -13.47 3.59
CA ALA A 223 -20.75 -12.66 4.11
C ALA A 223 -19.39 -13.36 3.90
N ALA A 224 -19.30 -14.66 4.17
CA ALA A 224 -18.08 -15.43 3.97
C ALA A 224 -17.63 -15.49 2.51
N GLU A 225 -18.58 -15.65 1.58
CA GLU A 225 -18.29 -15.80 0.16
C GLU A 225 -17.83 -14.47 -0.48
N ASN A 226 -18.40 -13.34 -0.04
CA ASN A 226 -18.18 -12.04 -0.66
C ASN A 226 -17.14 -11.16 0.05
N THR A 227 -16.94 -11.34 1.36
CA THR A 227 -15.94 -10.55 2.11
C THR A 227 -14.55 -10.85 1.57
N ARG A 228 -13.83 -9.81 1.19
CA ARG A 228 -12.43 -9.92 0.77
C ARG A 228 -11.53 -9.97 2.00
N ILE A 229 -10.60 -10.92 2.01
CA ILE A 229 -9.63 -11.08 3.09
C ILE A 229 -8.24 -10.80 2.53
N LEU A 230 -7.60 -9.77 3.05
CA LEU A 230 -6.31 -9.26 2.63
C LEU A 230 -5.22 -9.81 3.53
N TYR A 231 -4.06 -10.11 2.94
CA TYR A 231 -2.85 -10.36 3.70
C TYR A 231 -2.16 -9.04 4.07
N GLY A 232 -2.05 -8.76 5.37
CA GLY A 232 -1.46 -7.53 5.94
C GLY A 232 -0.04 -7.70 6.51
N GLY A 233 0.64 -8.82 6.21
CA GLY A 233 2.06 -9.00 6.56
C GLY A 233 3.02 -8.35 5.57
N SER A 234 4.31 -8.74 5.62
CA SER A 234 5.36 -8.19 4.75
C SER A 234 5.26 -8.65 3.28
N ALA A 235 4.24 -8.17 2.55
CA ALA A 235 4.11 -8.34 1.10
C ALA A 235 5.10 -7.43 0.36
N THR A 236 5.83 -8.01 -0.60
CA THR A 236 6.76 -7.32 -1.51
C THR A 236 6.47 -7.75 -2.94
N ALA A 237 7.05 -7.07 -3.94
CA ALA A 237 6.93 -7.49 -5.34
C ALA A 237 7.38 -8.95 -5.57
N ALA A 238 8.32 -9.45 -4.76
CA ALA A 238 8.81 -10.82 -4.85
C ALA A 238 7.86 -11.86 -4.24
N THR A 239 7.14 -11.51 -3.17
CA THR A 239 6.28 -12.46 -2.44
C THR A 239 4.81 -12.38 -2.86
N ALA A 240 4.37 -11.25 -3.41
CA ALA A 240 2.98 -11.03 -3.81
C ALA A 240 2.45 -12.09 -4.80
N PRO A 241 3.18 -12.51 -5.86
CA PRO A 241 2.66 -13.51 -6.79
C PRO A 241 2.28 -14.84 -6.11
N SER A 242 3.15 -15.38 -5.25
CA SER A 242 2.91 -16.66 -4.57
C SER A 242 1.86 -16.58 -3.45
N LEU A 243 1.72 -15.43 -2.80
CA LEU A 243 0.64 -15.19 -1.84
C LEU A 243 -0.70 -15.06 -2.58
N SER A 244 -0.75 -14.28 -3.65
CA SER A 244 -1.97 -13.99 -4.42
C SER A 244 -2.55 -15.20 -5.16
N SER A 245 -1.79 -16.28 -5.31
CA SER A 245 -2.27 -17.53 -5.92
C SER A 245 -3.11 -18.39 -4.96
N ASN A 246 -3.14 -18.07 -3.67
CA ASN A 246 -3.91 -18.82 -2.70
C ASN A 246 -5.40 -18.43 -2.74
N PRO A 247 -6.34 -19.39 -2.60
CA PRO A 247 -7.75 -19.19 -2.92
C PRO A 247 -8.50 -18.25 -1.97
N ASP A 248 -8.04 -18.08 -0.73
CA ASP A 248 -8.67 -17.21 0.27
C ASP A 248 -7.93 -15.90 0.50
N ILE A 249 -6.82 -15.66 -0.21
CA ILE A 249 -6.07 -14.39 -0.18
C ILE A 249 -6.56 -13.51 -1.33
N ASP A 250 -7.42 -12.55 -1.00
CA ASP A 250 -8.09 -11.67 -1.97
C ASP A 250 -7.35 -10.35 -2.20
N GLY A 251 -6.16 -10.19 -1.63
CA GLY A 251 -5.45 -8.93 -1.70
C GLY A 251 -4.38 -8.72 -0.65
N PHE A 252 -3.92 -7.47 -0.56
CA PHE A 252 -2.87 -7.05 0.37
C PHE A 252 -3.20 -5.74 1.08
N LEU A 253 -2.78 -5.62 2.34
CA LEU A 253 -2.61 -4.35 3.02
C LEU A 253 -1.10 -4.11 3.22
N VAL A 254 -0.52 -3.29 2.35
CA VAL A 254 0.92 -3.13 2.16
C VAL A 254 1.43 -1.96 3.00
N GLY A 255 2.39 -2.22 3.89
CA GLY A 255 3.10 -1.19 4.65
C GLY A 255 4.25 -0.55 3.86
N GLY A 256 5.49 -0.81 4.26
CA GLY A 256 6.67 -0.10 3.73
C GLY A 256 6.90 -0.22 2.21
N ALA A 257 6.46 -1.30 1.57
CA ALA A 257 6.57 -1.43 0.11
C ALA A 257 5.59 -0.49 -0.64
N SER A 258 4.56 0.03 0.02
CA SER A 258 3.64 1.03 -0.56
C SER A 258 4.24 2.43 -0.68
N LEU A 259 5.39 2.67 -0.04
CA LEU A 259 6.15 3.93 -0.11
C LEU A 259 7.23 3.89 -1.21
N LYS A 260 7.15 2.94 -2.13
CA LYS A 260 8.18 2.65 -3.12
C LYS A 260 7.56 2.31 -4.48
N PRO A 261 8.34 2.41 -5.56
CA PRO A 261 7.88 2.03 -6.90
C PRO A 261 7.38 0.58 -7.01
N GLU A 262 7.91 -0.33 -6.17
CA GLU A 262 7.48 -1.73 -6.14
C GLU A 262 6.00 -1.92 -5.77
N PHE A 263 5.31 -0.90 -5.26
CA PHE A 263 3.86 -0.95 -5.01
C PHE A 263 3.06 -1.27 -6.29
N ALA A 264 3.46 -0.72 -7.43
CA ALA A 264 2.81 -1.01 -8.71
C ALA A 264 2.97 -2.49 -9.10
N ASP A 265 4.15 -3.09 -8.83
CA ASP A 265 4.38 -4.52 -9.06
C ASP A 265 3.47 -5.39 -8.17
N ILE A 266 3.20 -4.97 -6.93
CA ILE A 266 2.28 -5.66 -6.03
C ILE A 266 0.83 -5.56 -6.53
N VAL A 267 0.41 -4.37 -6.99
CA VAL A 267 -0.93 -4.16 -7.59
C VAL A 267 -1.14 -5.05 -8.83
N ASN A 268 -0.09 -5.23 -9.63
CA ASN A 268 -0.10 -5.97 -10.88
C ASN A 268 0.23 -7.46 -10.72
N CYS A 269 0.39 -7.98 -9.50
CA CYS A 269 1.01 -9.30 -9.28
C CYS A 269 0.21 -10.49 -9.83
N GLN A 270 -1.09 -10.31 -10.11
CA GLN A 270 -1.95 -11.31 -10.73
C GLN A 270 -2.03 -11.19 -12.26
N GLY A 271 -1.59 -10.06 -12.80
CA GLY A 271 -1.68 -9.71 -14.21
C GLY A 271 -0.35 -9.78 -14.95
N GLY A 272 -0.37 -9.32 -16.19
CA GLY A 272 0.81 -9.25 -17.07
C GLY A 272 1.34 -7.82 -17.27
N GLU A 273 0.74 -6.84 -16.61
CA GLU A 273 1.06 -5.44 -16.69
C GLU A 273 2.49 -5.22 -16.18
N LYS A 274 3.31 -4.58 -17.01
CA LYS A 274 4.66 -4.18 -16.62
C LYS A 274 4.58 -2.81 -15.95
N SER A 275 4.97 -2.77 -14.68
CA SER A 275 5.15 -1.51 -13.96
C SER A 275 6.33 -0.73 -14.55
N LEU A 276 6.19 0.59 -14.62
CA LEU A 276 7.32 1.46 -14.91
C LEU A 276 8.25 1.47 -13.71
N LYS A 277 9.55 1.32 -13.96
CA LYS A 277 10.59 1.43 -12.92
C LYS A 277 11.28 2.79 -13.06
N PRO A 278 11.70 3.41 -11.95
CA PRO A 278 12.55 4.58 -12.04
C PRO A 278 13.80 4.26 -12.86
N VAL A 279 14.21 5.21 -13.70
CA VAL A 279 15.36 5.06 -14.57
C VAL A 279 16.50 5.95 -14.11
N ASN A 280 17.71 5.41 -14.12
CA ASN A 280 18.91 6.18 -13.90
C ASN A 280 19.43 6.71 -15.24
N ILE A 281 19.61 8.02 -15.35
CA ILE A 281 20.02 8.70 -16.58
C ILE A 281 21.37 9.39 -16.37
N GLY A 282 22.27 9.19 -17.33
CA GLY A 282 23.46 10.00 -17.53
C GLY A 282 23.16 11.15 -18.49
N ILE A 283 23.79 12.30 -18.32
CA ILE A 283 23.68 13.44 -19.25
C ILE A 283 25.03 13.70 -19.90
N ASN A 284 25.14 13.51 -21.22
CA ASN A 284 26.36 13.85 -21.94
C ASN A 284 26.35 15.33 -22.40
N GLY A 285 26.99 16.18 -21.59
CA GLY A 285 27.17 17.61 -21.78
C GLY A 285 26.37 18.42 -20.76
N PHE A 286 27.02 19.34 -20.03
CA PHE A 286 26.39 20.22 -19.04
C PHE A 286 26.23 21.68 -19.52
N GLY A 287 26.19 21.83 -20.84
CA GLY A 287 25.79 23.07 -21.51
C GLY A 287 24.30 23.38 -21.31
N ARG A 288 23.75 24.25 -22.17
CA ARG A 288 22.37 24.72 -22.02
C ARG A 288 21.35 23.57 -22.01
N ILE A 289 21.46 22.62 -22.95
CA ILE A 289 20.52 21.50 -23.06
C ILE A 289 20.62 20.56 -21.85
N GLY A 290 21.83 20.16 -21.44
CA GLY A 290 22.01 19.27 -20.29
C GLY A 290 21.45 19.84 -19.00
N ARG A 291 21.65 21.14 -18.75
CA ARG A 291 21.04 21.80 -17.58
C ARG A 291 19.52 21.87 -17.66
N LEU A 292 18.94 22.02 -18.86
CA LEU A 292 17.49 21.96 -19.04
C LEU A 292 16.93 20.57 -18.75
N VAL A 293 17.59 19.52 -19.23
CA VAL A 293 17.23 18.12 -18.92
C VAL A 293 17.31 17.87 -17.42
N MET A 294 18.40 18.31 -16.78
CA MET A 294 18.57 18.22 -15.33
C MET A 294 17.45 18.93 -14.55
N ARG A 295 17.08 20.15 -14.96
CA ARG A 295 15.95 20.88 -14.35
C ARG A 295 14.61 20.20 -14.56
N ALA A 296 14.37 19.62 -15.74
CA ALA A 296 13.13 18.94 -16.05
C ALA A 296 12.98 17.64 -15.24
N ALA A 297 14.08 16.89 -15.08
CA ALA A 297 14.10 15.61 -14.37
C ALA A 297 14.00 15.75 -12.85
N GLN A 298 14.42 16.88 -12.29
CA GLN A 298 14.58 17.03 -10.84
C GLN A 298 13.32 16.76 -10.01
N ASN A 299 12.16 17.15 -10.54
CA ASN A 299 10.87 16.99 -9.86
C ASN A 299 10.14 15.72 -10.31
N ASP A 300 10.77 14.88 -11.13
CA ASP A 300 10.19 13.61 -11.58
C ASP A 300 10.75 12.47 -10.72
N PRO A 301 9.93 11.84 -9.86
CA PRO A 301 10.38 10.72 -9.02
C PRO A 301 10.72 9.46 -9.82
N MET A 302 10.33 9.40 -11.10
CA MET A 302 10.66 8.28 -12.00
C MET A 302 11.99 8.47 -12.74
N VAL A 303 12.64 9.63 -12.60
CA VAL A 303 13.89 9.94 -13.28
C VAL A 303 14.98 10.32 -12.28
N ASN A 304 16.04 9.52 -12.23
CA ASN A 304 17.21 9.78 -11.40
C ASN A 304 18.38 10.18 -12.29
N ILE A 305 18.80 11.44 -12.24
CA ILE A 305 20.06 11.81 -12.89
C ILE A 305 21.21 11.39 -11.97
N VAL A 306 22.01 10.43 -12.41
CA VAL A 306 23.10 9.83 -11.61
C VAL A 306 24.48 10.30 -12.07
N ALA A 307 24.59 10.73 -13.33
CA ALA A 307 25.86 11.17 -13.87
C ALA A 307 25.72 12.27 -14.92
N VAL A 308 26.78 13.04 -15.07
CA VAL A 308 26.97 14.03 -16.14
C VAL A 308 28.37 13.82 -16.71
N ASN A 309 28.55 13.93 -18.02
CA ASN A 309 29.87 14.03 -18.63
C ASN A 309 30.03 15.40 -19.28
N ASP A 310 31.05 16.17 -18.91
CA ASP A 310 31.45 17.36 -19.66
C ASP A 310 32.98 17.58 -19.53
N PRO A 311 33.75 17.40 -20.62
CA PRO A 311 35.20 17.52 -20.56
C PRO A 311 35.71 18.98 -20.62
N PHE A 312 34.80 19.97 -20.66
CA PHE A 312 35.15 21.38 -20.84
C PHE A 312 34.71 22.26 -19.69
N ILE A 313 33.70 21.86 -18.92
CA ILE A 313 33.14 22.63 -17.83
C ILE A 313 33.59 22.01 -16.48
N PRO A 314 34.38 22.70 -15.66
CA PRO A 314 34.73 22.20 -14.33
C PRO A 314 33.50 22.20 -13.41
N VAL A 315 33.45 21.28 -12.44
CA VAL A 315 32.30 21.09 -11.52
C VAL A 315 31.94 22.37 -10.76
N SER A 316 32.94 23.13 -10.32
CA SER A 316 32.74 24.45 -9.69
C SER A 316 31.97 25.43 -10.57
N TYR A 317 32.18 25.38 -11.89
CA TYR A 317 31.45 26.22 -12.83
C TYR A 317 30.09 25.62 -13.21
N MET A 318 29.95 24.29 -13.20
CA MET A 318 28.65 23.62 -13.32
C MET A 318 27.69 24.06 -12.21
N GLU A 319 28.17 24.10 -10.95
CA GLU A 319 27.42 24.61 -9.80
C GLU A 319 26.91 26.03 -10.08
N TYR A 320 27.81 26.94 -10.47
CA TYR A 320 27.44 28.33 -10.78
C TYR A 320 26.39 28.41 -11.90
N MET A 321 26.61 27.70 -13.02
CA MET A 321 25.71 27.72 -14.18
C MET A 321 24.35 27.07 -13.91
N PHE A 322 24.27 26.15 -12.95
CA PHE A 322 23.02 25.56 -12.51
C PHE A 322 22.31 26.43 -11.46
N GLN A 323 23.06 27.07 -10.55
CA GLN A 323 22.50 27.98 -9.55
C GLN A 323 21.91 29.25 -10.20
N TYR A 324 22.56 29.76 -11.25
CA TYR A 324 22.21 31.00 -11.92
C TYR A 324 22.02 30.77 -13.42
N ASP A 325 20.77 30.81 -13.88
CA ASP A 325 20.44 30.72 -15.30
C ASP A 325 19.70 31.99 -15.76
N THR A 326 20.10 32.53 -16.91
CA THR A 326 19.53 33.79 -17.42
C THR A 326 18.09 33.65 -17.91
N VAL A 327 17.65 32.43 -18.26
CA VAL A 327 16.29 32.15 -18.74
C VAL A 327 15.41 31.67 -17.59
N HIS A 328 15.92 30.78 -16.75
CA HIS A 328 15.15 30.15 -15.66
C HIS A 328 15.33 30.83 -14.30
N GLY A 329 16.15 31.87 -14.24
CA GLY A 329 16.45 32.60 -13.01
C GLY A 329 17.35 31.82 -12.05
N LYS A 330 17.34 32.27 -10.79
CA LYS A 330 18.06 31.59 -9.71
C LYS A 330 17.33 30.29 -9.38
N TYR A 331 18.09 29.21 -9.31
CA TYR A 331 17.57 27.94 -8.86
C TYR A 331 17.08 27.99 -7.40
N SER A 332 15.88 27.47 -7.15
CA SER A 332 15.24 27.51 -5.84
C SER A 332 15.75 26.45 -4.87
N GLY A 333 16.33 25.37 -5.38
CA GLY A 333 16.93 24.30 -4.59
C GLY A 333 18.36 24.61 -4.16
N SER A 334 19.03 23.59 -3.67
CA SER A 334 20.45 23.64 -3.32
C SER A 334 21.28 22.99 -4.41
N VAL A 335 22.37 23.63 -4.80
CA VAL A 335 23.41 23.03 -5.62
C VAL A 335 24.76 23.40 -5.03
N HIS A 336 25.63 22.42 -4.85
CA HIS A 336 27.01 22.66 -4.41
C HIS A 336 27.94 21.58 -4.95
N GLN A 337 29.16 21.97 -5.28
CA GLN A 337 30.24 21.05 -5.54
C GLN A 337 30.62 20.34 -4.23
N THR A 338 30.68 19.01 -4.27
CA THR A 338 31.18 18.20 -3.15
C THR A 338 32.68 17.95 -3.30
N ASP A 339 33.12 17.64 -4.53
CA ASP A 339 34.53 17.48 -4.93
C ASP A 339 34.68 17.72 -6.44
N ASP A 340 35.88 17.54 -7.00
CA ASP A 340 36.16 17.77 -8.43
C ASP A 340 35.45 16.82 -9.40
N SER A 341 34.76 15.80 -8.88
CA SER A 341 34.04 14.77 -9.63
C SER A 341 32.59 14.59 -9.18
N THR A 342 32.08 15.44 -8.28
CA THR A 342 30.74 15.27 -7.70
C THR A 342 30.02 16.60 -7.56
N LEU A 343 28.87 16.71 -8.23
CA LEU A 343 27.91 17.81 -8.06
C LEU A 343 26.74 17.31 -7.21
N THR A 344 26.39 18.00 -6.13
CA THR A 344 25.23 17.63 -5.31
C THR A 344 24.10 18.61 -5.54
N ILE A 345 22.94 18.12 -5.98
CA ILE A 345 21.72 18.91 -6.21
C ILE A 345 20.61 18.38 -5.30
N ASP A 346 20.07 19.22 -4.44
CA ASP A 346 19.03 18.86 -3.45
C ASP A 346 19.37 17.62 -2.62
N GLY A 347 20.64 17.50 -2.24
CA GLY A 347 21.17 16.37 -1.48
C GLY A 347 21.40 15.09 -2.29
N LYS A 348 21.11 15.09 -3.59
CA LYS A 348 21.38 13.96 -4.50
C LYS A 348 22.78 14.13 -5.13
N PRO A 349 23.73 13.21 -4.87
CA PRO A 349 25.05 13.27 -5.49
C PRO A 349 24.98 12.80 -6.95
N ILE A 350 25.65 13.54 -7.84
CA ILE A 350 25.73 13.26 -9.28
C ILE A 350 27.20 13.16 -9.65
N THR A 351 27.61 12.03 -10.21
CA THR A 351 28.98 11.81 -10.67
C THR A 351 29.26 12.63 -11.92
N VAL A 352 30.37 13.36 -11.94
CA VAL A 352 30.81 14.16 -13.08
C VAL A 352 32.03 13.52 -13.72
N PHE A 353 31.91 13.14 -14.99
CA PHE A 353 32.99 12.70 -15.84
C PHE A 353 33.52 13.85 -16.69
N GLY A 354 34.83 13.86 -16.95
CA GLY A 354 35.51 14.83 -17.83
C GLY A 354 36.13 14.15 -19.06
N GLU A 355 35.48 13.13 -19.61
CA GLU A 355 36.03 12.30 -20.68
C GLU A 355 35.57 12.80 -22.05
N ARG A 356 36.52 12.90 -22.99
CA ARG A 356 36.28 13.40 -24.35
C ARG A 356 35.86 12.31 -25.31
N ASP A 357 36.33 11.09 -25.10
CA ASP A 357 35.97 9.93 -25.89
C ASP A 357 34.69 9.29 -25.33
N PRO A 358 33.54 9.39 -26.02
CA PRO A 358 32.27 8.87 -25.50
C PRO A 358 32.31 7.39 -25.16
N SER A 359 33.18 6.60 -25.81
CA SER A 359 33.32 5.16 -25.56
C SER A 359 34.03 4.82 -24.25
N LYS A 360 34.73 5.79 -23.64
CA LYS A 360 35.49 5.60 -22.40
C LYS A 360 34.78 6.11 -21.15
N ILE A 361 33.66 6.81 -21.31
CA ILE A 361 32.89 7.32 -20.18
C ILE A 361 32.33 6.15 -19.38
N GLN A 362 32.60 6.12 -18.08
CA GLN A 362 32.25 5.00 -17.20
C GLN A 362 30.80 5.12 -16.67
N TRP A 363 29.82 5.25 -17.56
CA TRP A 363 28.41 5.39 -17.17
C TRP A 363 27.92 4.29 -16.23
N GLY A 364 28.33 3.05 -16.48
CA GLY A 364 27.97 1.90 -15.64
C GLY A 364 28.49 1.99 -14.20
N SER A 365 29.63 2.67 -13.95
CA SER A 365 30.12 2.84 -12.57
C SER A 365 29.28 3.83 -11.76
N ALA A 366 28.55 4.72 -12.44
CA ALA A 366 27.57 5.61 -11.81
C ALA A 366 26.15 5.02 -11.81
N GLY A 367 25.96 3.81 -12.36
CA GLY A 367 24.67 3.13 -12.39
C GLY A 367 23.66 3.71 -13.37
N ALA A 368 24.10 4.40 -14.43
CA ALA A 368 23.20 4.93 -15.46
C ALA A 368 22.66 3.79 -16.36
N ASP A 369 21.34 3.77 -16.54
CA ASP A 369 20.63 2.86 -17.45
C ASP A 369 20.59 3.41 -18.89
N TYR A 370 20.49 4.74 -19.01
CA TYR A 370 20.39 5.48 -20.29
C TYR A 370 21.30 6.71 -20.27
N VAL A 371 21.67 7.21 -21.44
CA VAL A 371 22.47 8.44 -21.64
C VAL A 371 21.87 9.31 -22.73
#